data_AF-F3FWY8-F1
#
_entry.id   AF-F3FWY8-F1
#
_cell.length_a   1.000
_cell.length_b   1.000
_cell.length_c   1.000
_cell.angle_alpha   90.00
_cell.angle_beta   90.00
_cell.angle_gamma   90.00
#
_symmetry.space_group_name_H-M   'P 1'
#
loop_
_entity.id
_entity.type
_entity.pdbx_description
1 polymer ?
#
loop_
_entity_poly.entity_id
_entity_poly.type
_entity_poly.pdbx_seq_one_letter_code
_entity_poly.pdbx_strand_id
1 'polypeptide(L)' 'QVLTGQADAEEQLLAITAEEANEGFDLLNGPLVRGRLVRMADDDHVLLVTMHHIVSDGWSADVLTRELGALYAAFSAG' A
#
# COMPACT_ATOMS: atom_id res chain seq x y z
N GLN A 1 8.53 5.55 -2.32
CA GLN A 1 8.70 6.70 -3.26
C GLN A 1 8.48 7.99 -2.49
N VAL A 2 9.15 9.09 -2.86
CA VAL A 2 9.01 10.39 -2.20
C VAL A 2 8.49 11.41 -3.22
N LEU A 3 7.34 12.00 -2.94
CA LEU A 3 6.66 13.02 -3.76
C LEU A 3 6.61 14.39 -3.06
N THR A 4 7.26 14.53 -1.91
CA THR A 4 7.24 15.75 -1.11
C THR A 4 7.71 16.97 -1.88
N GLY A 5 6.91 18.04 -1.84
CA GLY A 5 7.20 19.33 -2.48
C GLY A 5 6.96 19.36 -4.00
N GLN A 6 6.40 18.30 -4.58
CA GLN A 6 6.05 18.26 -6.01
C GLN A 6 4.65 18.86 -6.23
N ALA A 7 4.52 19.73 -7.22
CA ALA A 7 3.25 20.40 -7.53
C ALA A 7 2.17 19.44 -8.07
N ASP A 8 2.59 18.29 -8.59
CA ASP A 8 1.80 17.23 -9.21
C ASP A 8 1.77 15.94 -8.36
N ALA A 9 2.07 16.02 -7.06
CA ALA A 9 2.18 14.86 -6.18
C ALA A 9 0.92 13.97 -6.17
N GLU A 10 -0.27 14.57 -6.20
CA GLU A 10 -1.54 13.83 -6.25
C GLU A 10 -1.72 13.06 -7.58
N GLU A 11 -1.37 13.68 -8.71
CA GLU A 11 -1.43 13.05 -10.03
C GLU A 11 -0.45 11.88 -10.10
N GLN A 12 0.76 12.07 -9.58
CA GLN A 12 1.75 11.00 -9.49
C GLN A 12 1.29 9.87 -8.56
N LEU A 13 0.64 10.17 -7.43
CA LEU A 13 0.08 9.14 -6.55
C LEU A 13 -1.00 8.31 -7.26
N LEU A 14 -1.86 8.95 -8.05
CA LEU A 14 -2.87 8.26 -8.84
C LEU A 14 -2.23 7.38 -9.92
N ALA A 15 -1.20 7.88 -10.61
CA ALA A 15 -0.46 7.10 -11.59
C ALA A 15 0.19 5.86 -10.94
N ILE A 16 0.84 6.03 -9.79
CA ILE A 16 1.43 4.92 -9.02
C ILE A 16 0.35 3.91 -8.63
N THR A 17 -0.80 4.37 -8.14
CA THR A 17 -1.90 3.49 -7.73
C THR A 17 -2.43 2.69 -8.92
N ALA A 18 -2.56 3.33 -10.08
CA ALA A 18 -2.98 2.66 -11.31
C ALA A 18 -1.93 1.64 -11.79
N GLU A 19 -0.64 1.96 -11.71
CA GLU A 19 0.44 1.02 -12.03
C GLU A 19 0.39 -0.22 -11.13
N GLU A 20 0.31 -0.02 -9.81
CA GLU A 20 0.24 -1.12 -8.84
C GLU A 20 -0.97 -2.03 -9.09
N ALA A 21 -2.13 -1.45 -9.38
CA ALA A 21 -3.38 -2.19 -9.64
C ALA A 21 -3.36 -2.96 -10.96
N ASN A 22 -2.66 -2.45 -11.99
CA ASN A 22 -2.59 -3.08 -13.31
C ASN A 22 -1.43 -4.08 -13.45
N GLU A 23 -0.45 -4.03 -12.56
CA GLU A 23 0.64 -5.00 -12.55
C GLU A 23 0.12 -6.38 -12.11
N GLY A 24 0.16 -7.34 -13.04
CA GLY A 24 -0.30 -8.71 -12.81
C GLY A 24 0.56 -9.46 -11.79
N PHE A 25 -0.02 -10.48 -11.18
CA PHE A 25 0.68 -11.37 -10.26
C PHE A 25 1.11 -12.67 -10.96
N ASP A 26 2.35 -13.10 -10.72
CA ASP A 26 2.75 -14.48 -11.01
C ASP A 26 2.17 -15.41 -9.94
N LEU A 27 1.15 -16.18 -10.31
CA LEU A 27 0.45 -17.09 -9.40
C LEU A 27 1.27 -18.31 -8.96
N LEU A 28 2.33 -18.65 -9.70
CA LEU A 28 3.17 -19.80 -9.41
C LEU A 28 4.32 -19.43 -8.48
N ASN A 29 4.96 -18.29 -8.73
CA ASN A 29 6.20 -17.90 -8.05
C ASN A 29 6.00 -16.77 -7.01
N GLY A 30 4.88 -16.05 -7.06
CA GLY A 30 4.61 -14.94 -6.15
C GLY A 30 5.60 -13.78 -6.28
N PRO A 31 5.55 -12.79 -5.36
CA PRO A 31 4.64 -12.68 -4.22
C PRO A 31 3.21 -12.26 -4.63
N LEU A 32 2.19 -12.74 -3.90
CA LEU A 32 0.76 -12.43 -4.17
C LEU A 32 0.20 -11.24 -3.37
N VAL A 33 1.07 -10.60 -2.59
CA VAL A 33 0.80 -9.37 -1.85
C VAL A 33 1.99 -8.45 -2.08
N ARG A 34 1.73 -7.20 -2.43
CA ARG A 34 2.72 -6.15 -2.66
C ARG A 34 2.37 -4.95 -1.80
N GLY A 35 3.41 -4.30 -1.25
CA GLY A 35 3.29 -3.11 -0.44
C GLY A 35 4.17 -2.00 -0.99
N ARG A 36 3.61 -0.80 -1.17
CA ARG A 36 4.34 0.38 -1.63
C ARG A 36 4.01 1.58 -0.76
N LEU A 37 5.04 2.14 -0.12
CA LEU A 37 4.91 3.36 0.68
C LEU A 37 5.31 4.59 -0.15
N VAL A 38 4.40 5.54 -0.24
CA VAL A 38 4.58 6.83 -0.90
C VAL A 38 4.59 7.92 0.16
N ARG A 39 5.66 8.72 0.22
CA ARG A 39 5.77 9.87 1.10
C ARG A 39 5.25 11.11 0.38
N MET A 40 4.17 11.70 0.88
CA MET A 40 3.54 12.90 0.35
C MET A 40 4.11 14.17 1.01
N ALA A 41 4.41 14.09 2.31
CA ALA A 41 5.11 15.13 3.08
C ALA A 41 5.97 14.47 4.18
N ASP A 42 6.61 15.25 5.05
CA ASP A 42 7.39 14.70 6.16
C ASP A 42 6.53 13.90 7.15
N ASP A 43 5.27 14.30 7.32
CA ASP A 43 4.27 13.72 8.21
C ASP A 43 3.06 13.13 7.48
N ASP A 44 3.12 13.03 6.15
CA ASP A 44 2.05 12.48 5.32
C ASP A 44 2.56 11.36 4.40
N HIS A 45 1.97 10.18 4.54
CA HIS A 45 2.35 8.98 3.80
C HIS A 45 1.12 8.18 3.38
N VAL A 46 1.19 7.61 2.18
CA VAL A 46 0.19 6.69 1.65
C VAL A 46 0.83 5.32 1.51
N LEU A 47 0.27 4.32 2.21
CA LEU A 47 0.63 2.93 2.06
C LEU A 47 -0.36 2.23 1.12
N LEU A 48 0.13 1.81 -0.04
CA LEU A 48 -0.61 0.97 -0.97
C LEU A 48 -0.34 -0.50 -0.62
N VAL A 49 -1.41 -1.28 -0.45
CA VAL A 49 -1.34 -2.74 -0.28
C VAL A 49 -2.20 -3.38 -1.36
N THR A 50 -1.55 -4.05 -2.30
CA THR A 50 -2.20 -4.73 -3.43
C THR A 50 -2.09 -6.24 -3.23
N MET A 51 -3.20 -6.96 -3.31
CA MET A 51 -3.25 -8.39 -3.03
C MET A 51 -4.12 -9.12 -4.04
N HIS A 52 -3.70 -10.32 -4.42
CA HIS A 52 -4.47 -11.16 -5.34
C HIS A 52 -5.61 -11.87 -4.59
N HIS A 53 -6.83 -11.82 -5.15
CA HIS A 53 -8.03 -12.40 -4.51
C HIS A 53 -7.95 -13.91 -4.20
N ILE A 54 -7.04 -14.64 -4.84
CA ILE A 54 -6.79 -16.06 -4.55
C ILE A 54 -6.28 -16.29 -3.12
N VAL A 55 -5.63 -15.29 -2.52
CA VAL A 55 -5.11 -15.32 -1.14
C VAL A 55 -5.84 -14.36 -0.19
N SER A 56 -6.83 -13.61 -0.68
CA SER A 56 -7.55 -12.60 0.10
C SER A 56 -8.98 -12.36 -0.38
N ASP A 57 -9.89 -12.17 0.56
CA ASP A 57 -11.24 -11.66 0.33
C ASP A 57 -11.43 -10.29 0.98
N GLY A 58 -12.59 -9.67 0.76
CA GLY A 58 -12.90 -8.35 1.33
C GLY A 58 -12.86 -8.32 2.86
N TRP A 59 -13.25 -9.41 3.53
CA TRP A 59 -13.21 -9.48 4.99
C TRP A 59 -11.77 -9.53 5.51
N SER A 60 -10.93 -10.36 4.91
CA SER A 60 -9.52 -10.51 5.29
C SER A 60 -8.73 -9.20 5.07
N ALA A 61 -9.08 -8.41 4.06
CA ALA A 61 -8.46 -7.11 3.80
C ALA A 61 -8.79 -6.09 4.92
N ASP A 62 -10.03 -6.07 5.41
CA ASP A 62 -10.43 -5.24 6.54
C ASP A 62 -9.72 -5.64 7.83
N VAL A 63 -9.61 -6.96 8.09
CA VAL A 63 -8.86 -7.49 9.24
C VAL A 63 -7.40 -7.09 9.15
N LEU A 64 -6.75 -7.28 8.01
CA LEU A 64 -5.35 -6.89 7.78
C LEU A 64 -5.13 -5.41 8.05
N THR A 65 -5.99 -4.54 7.51
CA THR A 65 -5.88 -3.09 7.69
C THR A 65 -5.96 -2.70 9.17
N ARG A 66 -6.92 -3.28 9.89
CA ARG A 66 -7.08 -3.04 11.33
C ARG A 66 -5.89 -3.53 12.14
N GLU A 67 -5.41 -4.74 11.88
CA GLU A 67 -4.29 -5.33 12.61
C GLU A 67 -2.98 -4.59 12.31
N LEU A 68 -2.75 -4.22 11.06
CA LEU A 68 -1.59 -3.42 10.67
C LEU A 68 -1.58 -2.07 11.40
N GLY A 69 -2.73 -1.38 11.48
CA GLY A 69 -2.84 -0.14 12.24
C GLY A 69 -2.56 -0.31 13.73
N ALA A 70 -3.10 -1.36 14.35
CA ALA A 70 -2.88 -1.67 15.77
C ALA A 70 -1.41 -1.99 16.06
N LEU A 71 -0.79 -2.83 15.24
CA LEU A 71 0.62 -3.19 15.36
C LEU A 71 1.51 -1.97 15.14
N TYR A 72 1.26 -1.18 14.09
CA TYR A 72 2.02 0.05 13.82
C TYR A 72 1.96 1.04 14.98
N ALA A 73 0.78 1.25 15.57
CA ALA A 73 0.64 2.11 16.74
C ALA A 73 1.41 1.57 17.96
N ALA A 74 1.34 0.27 18.22
CA ALA A 74 2.08 -0.36 19.31
C ALA A 74 3.61 -0.23 19.11
N PHE A 75 4.12 -0.54 17.92
CA PHE A 75 5.54 -0.48 17.62
C PHE A 75 6.10 0.95 17.54
N SER A 76 5.27 1.93 17.16
CA SER A 76 5.69 3.34 17.15
C SER A 76 5.71 3.98 18.55
N ALA A 77 5.01 3.38 19.53
CA ALA A 77 4.98 3.84 20.91
C ALA A 77 6.12 3.30 21.80
N GLY A 78 6.80 2.21 21.39
CA GLY A 78 7.92 1.60 22.10
C GLY A 78 7.56 0.33 22.87
#